data_AF-A0A1M3HDA3-F1
#
_entry.id   AF-A0A1M3HDA3-F1
#
_cell.length_a   1.000
_cell.length_b   1.000
_cell.length_c   1.000
_cell.angle_alpha   90.00
_cell.angle_beta   90.00
_cell.angle_gamma   90.00
#
_symmetry.space_group_name_H-M   'P 1'
#
loop_
_entity.id
_entity.type
_entity.pdbx_description
1 polymer ?
#
loop_
_entity_poly.entity_id
_entity_poly.type
_entity_poly.pdbx_seq_one_letter_code
_entity_poly.pdbx_strand_id
1 'polypeptide(L)'
;MSRANDDIKYLHAEAANLLKENKEDDFIIAYLQQKGVEKYYAETILENVRNDRDDRKQFYQHLFGGLFVTLAGIVMTIIGFETTDGGHIYLICGGVIVYGVYNISRAFIIFWK
;
A
#
# COMPACT_ATOMS: atom_id res chain seq x y z
N MET A 1 -20.35 -3.44 -25.88
CA MET A 1 -19.48 -3.34 -24.69
C MET A 1 -18.75 -1.99 -24.77
N SER A 2 -18.89 -1.01 -23.91
CA SER A 2 -19.71 -0.87 -22.70
C SER A 2 -19.68 0.59 -22.20
N ARG A 3 -20.53 1.49 -22.73
CA ARG A 3 -20.65 2.87 -22.18
C ARG A 3 -20.92 2.85 -20.67
N ALA A 4 -21.72 1.88 -20.22
CA ALA A 4 -22.01 1.65 -18.81
C ALA A 4 -20.78 1.29 -17.95
N ASN A 5 -19.79 0.56 -18.48
CA ASN A 5 -18.56 0.30 -17.70
C ASN A 5 -17.67 1.54 -17.58
N ASP A 6 -17.65 2.39 -18.61
CA ASP A 6 -16.86 3.61 -18.59
C ASP A 6 -17.47 4.63 -17.61
N ASP A 7 -18.81 4.71 -17.56
CA ASP A 7 -19.55 5.53 -16.59
C ASP A 7 -19.30 5.06 -15.14
N ILE A 8 -19.30 3.74 -14.89
CA ILE A 8 -18.99 3.19 -13.57
C ILE A 8 -17.54 3.52 -13.18
N LYS A 9 -16.57 3.27 -14.06
CA LYS A 9 -15.16 3.60 -13.78
C LYS A 9 -14.96 5.08 -13.48
N TYR A 10 -15.69 5.95 -14.18
CA TYR A 10 -15.67 7.39 -13.93
C TYR A 10 -16.17 7.73 -12.52
N LEU A 11 -17.29 7.16 -12.09
CA LEU A 11 -17.83 7.35 -10.73
C LEU A 11 -16.86 6.87 -9.64
N HIS A 12 -16.20 5.73 -9.84
CA HIS A 12 -15.15 5.23 -8.93
C HIS A 12 -13.95 6.19 -8.86
N ALA A 13 -13.49 6.71 -10.00
CA ALA A 13 -12.38 7.66 -10.04
C ALA A 13 -12.72 8.97 -9.32
N GLU A 14 -13.96 9.42 -9.44
CA GLU A 14 -14.43 10.65 -8.81
C GLU A 14 -14.58 10.50 -7.29
N ALA A 15 -15.17 9.39 -6.83
CA ALA A 15 -15.20 9.03 -5.41
C ALA A 15 -13.79 8.94 -4.82
N ALA A 16 -12.82 8.38 -5.57
CA ALA A 16 -11.42 8.33 -5.16
C ALA A 16 -10.77 9.71 -5.04
N ASN A 17 -11.12 10.65 -5.91
CA ASN A 17 -10.62 12.02 -5.82
C ASN A 17 -11.21 12.76 -4.61
N LEU A 18 -12.52 12.61 -4.35
CA LEU A 18 -13.16 13.21 -3.18
C LEU A 18 -12.60 12.65 -1.86
N LEU A 19 -12.30 11.35 -1.81
CA LEU A 19 -11.60 10.72 -0.67
C LEU A 19 -10.17 11.25 -0.48
N LYS A 20 -9.46 11.59 -1.56
CA LYS A 20 -8.12 12.22 -1.49
C LYS A 20 -8.21 13.65 -0.96
N GLU A 21 -9.29 14.35 -1.24
CA GLU A 21 -9.57 15.70 -0.71
C GLU A 21 -10.05 15.69 0.75
N ASN A 22 -10.08 14.53 1.41
CA ASN A 22 -10.60 14.35 2.78
C ASN A 22 -12.03 14.86 2.96
N LYS A 23 -12.88 14.69 1.93
CA LYS A 23 -14.33 14.91 2.09
C LYS A 23 -14.91 13.84 2.99
N GLU A 24 -15.95 14.20 3.75
CA GLU A 24 -16.69 13.26 4.59
C GLU A 24 -17.44 12.22 3.75
N ASP A 25 -17.55 11.01 4.27
CA ASP A 25 -18.18 9.87 3.60
C ASP A 25 -19.63 10.21 3.18
N ASP A 26 -20.40 10.87 4.06
CA ASP A 26 -21.77 11.30 3.80
C ASP A 26 -21.87 12.27 2.61
N PHE A 27 -20.88 13.16 2.47
CA PHE A 27 -20.82 14.08 1.33
C PHE A 27 -20.58 13.33 0.02
N ILE A 28 -19.69 12.34 0.03
CA ILE A 28 -19.35 11.54 -1.16
C ILE A 28 -20.55 10.70 -1.60
N ILE A 29 -21.26 10.09 -0.64
CA ILE A 29 -22.48 9.33 -0.92
C ILE A 29 -23.55 10.25 -1.50
N ALA A 30 -23.80 11.41 -0.90
CA ALA A 30 -24.78 12.38 -1.41
C ALA A 30 -24.43 12.87 -2.82
N TYR A 31 -23.14 13.10 -3.09
CA TYR A 31 -22.65 13.48 -4.41
C TYR A 31 -22.91 12.41 -5.47
N LEU A 32 -22.62 11.14 -5.16
CA LEU A 32 -22.89 10.02 -6.06
C LEU A 32 -24.41 9.84 -6.29
N GLN A 33 -25.22 10.03 -5.25
CA GLN A 33 -26.69 10.00 -5.37
C GLN A 33 -27.23 11.10 -6.31
N GLN A 34 -26.66 12.30 -6.25
CA GLN A 34 -27.02 13.39 -7.16
C GLN A 34 -26.75 13.03 -8.63
N LYS A 35 -25.75 12.17 -8.89
CA LYS A 35 -25.43 11.64 -10.22
C LYS A 35 -26.31 10.45 -10.65
N GLY A 36 -27.33 10.11 -9.87
CA GLY A 36 -28.27 9.04 -10.18
C GLY A 36 -27.83 7.66 -9.67
N VAL A 37 -26.83 7.60 -8.80
CA VAL A 37 -26.40 6.35 -8.16
C VAL A 37 -27.29 6.02 -6.97
N GLU A 38 -27.79 4.79 -6.89
CA GLU A 38 -28.54 4.34 -5.72
C GLU A 38 -27.66 4.33 -4.46
N LYS A 39 -28.24 4.65 -3.29
CA LYS A 39 -27.50 4.78 -2.03
C LYS A 39 -26.60 3.57 -1.75
N TYR A 40 -27.15 2.37 -1.87
CA TYR A 40 -26.43 1.12 -1.64
C TYR A 40 -25.23 0.95 -2.57
N TYR A 41 -25.38 1.32 -3.84
CA TYR A 41 -24.29 1.26 -4.80
C TYR A 41 -23.23 2.34 -4.54
N ALA A 42 -23.63 3.54 -4.11
CA ALA A 42 -22.71 4.60 -3.72
C ALA A 42 -21.86 4.20 -2.50
N GLU A 43 -22.48 3.57 -1.49
CA GLU A 43 -21.78 2.99 -0.33
C GLU A 43 -20.77 1.92 -0.77
N THR A 44 -21.18 1.02 -1.68
CA THR A 44 -20.31 -0.03 -2.23
C THR A 44 -19.12 0.54 -3.00
N ILE A 45 -19.33 1.58 -3.83
CA ILE A 45 -18.25 2.28 -4.53
C ILE A 45 -17.27 2.87 -3.52
N LEU A 46 -17.79 3.58 -2.51
CA LEU A 46 -16.96 4.23 -1.50
C LEU A 46 -16.12 3.21 -0.72
N GLU A 47 -16.72 2.10 -0.30
CA GLU A 47 -16.04 1.01 0.40
C GLU A 47 -14.93 0.41 -0.46
N ASN A 48 -15.22 0.08 -1.72
CA ASN A 48 -14.21 -0.46 -2.64
C ASN A 48 -13.04 0.50 -2.83
N VAL A 49 -13.32 1.79 -2.99
CA VAL A 49 -12.28 2.81 -3.16
C VAL A 49 -11.44 3.00 -1.89
N ARG A 50 -12.04 2.87 -0.69
CA ARG A 50 -11.29 2.87 0.58
C ARG A 50 -10.39 1.64 0.68
N ASN A 51 -10.92 0.46 0.41
CA ASN A 51 -10.17 -0.79 0.44
C ASN A 51 -8.98 -0.72 -0.53
N ASP A 52 -9.18 -0.28 -1.76
CA ASP A 52 -8.11 -0.08 -2.75
C ASP A 52 -7.02 0.89 -2.25
N ARG A 53 -7.41 1.97 -1.56
CA ARG A 53 -6.47 2.94 -1.01
C ARG A 53 -5.67 2.35 0.15
N ASP A 54 -6.33 1.64 1.05
CA ASP A 54 -5.70 1.04 2.23
C ASP A 54 -4.79 -0.12 1.83
N ASP A 55 -5.17 -0.93 0.85
CA ASP A 55 -4.33 -2.00 0.30
C ASP A 55 -3.08 -1.42 -0.39
N ARG A 56 -3.22 -0.34 -1.17
CA ARG A 56 -2.06 0.37 -1.74
C ARG A 56 -1.15 0.94 -0.65
N LYS A 57 -1.72 1.53 0.40
CA LYS A 57 -0.95 2.09 1.51
C LYS A 57 -0.17 1.00 2.24
N GLN A 58 -0.82 -0.12 2.56
CA GLN A 58 -0.19 -1.28 3.19
C GLN A 58 0.90 -1.88 2.29
N PHE A 59 0.64 -1.98 0.97
CA PHE A 59 1.62 -2.41 -0.01
C PHE A 59 2.89 -1.57 0.05
N TYR A 60 2.77 -0.24 -0.07
CA TYR A 60 3.94 0.64 -0.05
C TYR A 60 4.64 0.61 1.31
N GLN A 61 3.90 0.53 2.41
CA GLN A 61 4.49 0.43 3.75
C GLN A 61 5.33 -0.84 3.89
N HIS A 62 4.83 -2.00 3.46
CA HIS A 62 5.56 -3.25 3.50
C HIS A 62 6.73 -3.29 2.51
N LEU A 63 6.55 -2.76 1.31
CA LEU A 63 7.59 -2.72 0.28
C LEU A 63 8.76 -1.82 0.70
N PHE A 64 8.49 -0.55 1.04
CA PHE A 64 9.53 0.39 1.43
C PHE A 64 10.12 0.05 2.81
N GLY A 65 9.29 -0.38 3.75
CA GLY A 65 9.76 -0.86 5.06
C GLY A 65 10.68 -2.07 4.92
N GLY A 66 10.30 -3.06 4.12
CA GLY A 66 11.13 -4.24 3.84
C GLY A 66 12.43 -3.91 3.13
N LEU A 67 12.38 -3.00 2.14
CA LEU A 67 13.57 -2.54 1.41
C LEU A 67 14.53 -1.78 2.32
N PHE A 68 14.02 -0.86 3.14
CA PHE A 68 14.82 -0.13 4.13
C PHE A 68 15.52 -1.07 5.11
N VAL A 69 14.78 -2.02 5.69
CA VAL A 69 15.32 -2.98 6.66
C VAL A 69 16.36 -3.90 6.01
N THR A 70 16.11 -4.35 4.77
CA THR A 70 17.08 -5.16 4.02
C THR A 70 18.38 -4.40 3.77
N LEU A 71 18.29 -3.16 3.28
CA LEU A 71 19.45 -2.32 3.02
C LEU A 71 20.21 -1.99 4.31
N ALA A 72 19.51 -1.66 5.39
CA ALA A 72 20.13 -1.43 6.69
C ALA A 72 20.87 -2.68 7.20
N GLY A 73 20.29 -3.87 7.03
CA GLY A 73 20.93 -5.14 7.36
C GLY A 73 22.21 -5.39 6.56
N ILE A 74 22.19 -5.08 5.26
CA ILE A 74 23.37 -5.19 4.38
C ILE A 74 24.46 -4.20 4.82
N VAL A 75 24.12 -2.92 5.02
CA VAL A 75 25.07 -1.88 5.43
C VAL A 75 25.70 -2.20 6.79
N MET A 76 24.91 -2.62 7.78
CA MET A 76 25.43 -3.05 9.08
C MET A 76 26.38 -4.24 8.97
N THR A 77 26.08 -5.18 8.06
CA THR A 77 26.95 -6.33 7.82
C THR A 77 28.28 -5.87 7.21
N ILE A 78 28.27 -4.97 6.22
CA ILE A 78 29.47 -4.41 5.59
C ILE A 78 30.33 -3.63 6.59
N ILE A 79 29.72 -2.70 7.36
CA ILE A 79 30.43 -1.95 8.41
C ILE A 79 31.02 -2.92 9.45
N GLY A 80 30.26 -3.96 9.83
CA GLY A 80 30.76 -5.00 10.73
C GLY A 80 32.01 -5.70 10.20
N PHE A 81 32.10 -5.94 8.89
CA PHE A 81 33.30 -6.49 8.26
C PHE A 81 34.48 -5.50 8.24
N GLU A 82 34.24 -4.22 7.91
CA GLU A 82 35.31 -3.20 7.82
C GLU A 82 35.86 -2.77 9.18
N THR A 83 35.04 -2.82 10.24
CA THR A 83 35.45 -2.39 11.59
C THR A 83 36.24 -3.49 12.33
N THR A 84 36.33 -4.70 11.77
CA THR A 84 36.99 -5.84 12.42
C THR A 84 38.46 -5.94 11.99
N ASP A 85 39.29 -5.02 12.47
CA ASP A 85 40.74 -5.19 12.47
C ASP A 85 41.14 -6.03 13.71
N GLY A 86 41.60 -7.27 13.51
CA GLY A 86 42.29 -8.03 14.56
C GLY A 86 41.54 -9.16 15.28
N GLY A 87 40.29 -9.46 14.90
CA GLY A 87 39.66 -10.74 15.22
C GLY A 87 38.44 -10.70 16.14
N HIS A 88 37.47 -11.54 15.74
CA HIS A 88 36.56 -12.33 16.58
C HIS A 88 35.07 -11.98 16.69
N ILE A 89 34.53 -10.89 16.14
CA ILE A 89 33.05 -10.71 16.10
C ILE A 89 32.55 -10.16 14.75
N TYR A 90 32.08 -11.06 13.89
CA TYR A 90 31.35 -10.70 12.67
C TYR A 90 29.85 -10.56 12.99
N LEU A 91 29.33 -9.34 12.91
CA LEU A 91 27.91 -9.07 13.03
C LEU A 91 27.22 -9.36 11.69
N ILE A 92 26.79 -10.61 11.50
CA ILE A 92 25.98 -10.97 10.34
C ILE A 92 24.51 -10.69 10.69
N CYS A 93 23.99 -9.56 10.20
CA CYS A 93 22.58 -9.18 10.35
C CYS A 93 21.65 -9.96 9.40
N GLY A 94 21.91 -11.26 9.21
CA GLY A 94 21.16 -12.12 8.28
C GLY A 94 19.67 -12.19 8.60
N GLY A 95 19.31 -12.22 9.90
CA GLY A 95 17.91 -12.18 10.32
C GLY A 95 17.18 -10.89 9.90
N VAL A 96 17.88 -9.76 9.90
CA VAL A 96 17.33 -8.45 9.48
C VAL A 96 17.08 -8.45 7.97
N ILE A 97 18.03 -9.00 7.19
CA ILE A 97 17.90 -9.13 5.74
C ILE A 97 16.73 -10.06 5.39
N VAL A 98 16.63 -11.24 6.02
CA VAL A 98 15.53 -12.19 5.79
C VAL A 98 14.17 -11.59 6.17
N TYR A 99 14.09 -10.85 7.29
CA TYR A 99 12.87 -10.15 7.68
C TYR A 99 12.49 -9.03 6.70
N GLY A 100 13.46 -8.33 6.14
CA GLY A 100 13.23 -7.34 5.10
C GLY A 100 12.68 -7.96 3.81
N VAL A 101 13.28 -9.05 3.34
CA VAL A 101 12.80 -9.83 2.18
C VAL A 101 11.40 -10.38 2.43
N TYR A 102 11.11 -10.91 3.63
CA TYR A 102 9.78 -11.36 4.00
C TYR A 102 8.73 -10.25 3.89
N ASN A 103 9.03 -9.02 4.35
CA ASN A 103 8.11 -7.89 4.21
C ASN A 103 7.88 -7.49 2.75
N ILE A 104 8.91 -7.55 1.91
CA ILE A 104 8.78 -7.31 0.47
C ILE A 104 7.87 -8.38 -0.15
N SER A 105 8.10 -9.67 0.13
CA SER A 105 7.24 -10.76 -0.34
C SER A 105 5.80 -10.62 0.13
N ARG A 106 5.57 -10.22 1.39
CA ARG A 106 4.24 -9.94 1.93
C ARG A 106 3.54 -8.80 1.20
N ALA A 107 4.26 -7.75 0.81
CA ALA A 107 3.70 -6.68 -0.01
C ALA A 107 3.16 -7.23 -1.34
N PHE A 108 3.93 -8.07 -2.04
CA PHE A 108 3.48 -8.69 -3.28
C PHE A 108 2.25 -9.59 -3.10
N ILE A 109 2.16 -10.32 -1.99
CA ILE A 109 0.97 -11.14 -1.67
C ILE A 109 -0.28 -10.26 -1.47
N ILE A 110 -0.15 -9.11 -0.81
CA ILE A 110 -1.26 -8.17 -0.62
C ILE A 110 -1.72 -7.59 -1.97
N PHE A 111 -0.80 -7.28 -2.87
CA PHE A 111 -1.14 -6.73 -4.20
C PHE A 111 -1.74 -7.77 -5.17
N TRP A 112 -1.46 -9.06 -4.97
CA TRP A 112 -1.99 -10.14 -5.79
C TRP A 112 -3.38 -10.64 -5.37
N LYS A 113 -3.89 -10.13 -4.24
CA LYS A 113 -5.22 -10.46 -3.73
C LYS A 113 -6.27 -9.57 -4.38
#